data_AF-A0A443R9B1-F1
#
_entry.id   AF-A0A443R9B1-F1
#
_cell.length_a   1.000
_cell.length_b   1.000
_cell.length_c   1.000
_cell.angle_alpha   90.00
_cell.angle_beta   90.00
_cell.angle_gamma   90.00
#
_symmetry.space_group_name_H-M   'P 1'
#
loop_
_entity.id
_entity.type
_entity.pdbx_description
1 polymer ?
#
loop_
_entity_poly.entity_id
_entity_poly.type
_entity_poly.pdbx_seq_one_letter_code
_entity_poly.pdbx_strand_id
1 'polypeptide(L)'
;MKKVTNHNVPFSKVMDKVVFVISGIQNPERRELREKALEMGAKYKADWDDSCTHLICAFVNTPKYLQVIAKKGRIVTKQWINDCHSRKKLLPWRK
;
A
#
# COMPACT_ATOMS: atom_id res chain seq x y z
N MET A 1 -27.63 -7.43 -19.36
CA MET A 1 -27.39 -5.98 -19.17
C MET A 1 -26.23 -5.81 -18.17
N LYS A 2 -25.05 -5.35 -18.61
CA LYS A 2 -23.91 -5.12 -17.72
C LYS A 2 -24.03 -3.72 -17.12
N LYS A 3 -24.17 -3.61 -15.79
CA LYS A 3 -24.15 -2.31 -15.10
C LYS A 3 -22.76 -1.70 -15.30
N VAL A 4 -22.69 -0.64 -16.11
CA VAL A 4 -21.51 0.22 -16.22
C VAL A 4 -21.53 1.12 -14.99
N THR A 5 -20.91 0.70 -13.89
CA THR A 5 -20.68 1.60 -12.76
C THR A 5 -19.47 2.47 -13.10
N ASN A 6 -19.71 3.59 -13.79
CA ASN A 6 -18.72 4.65 -13.92
C ASN A 6 -18.66 5.39 -12.58
N HIS A 7 -18.05 4.77 -11.57
CA HIS A 7 -17.78 5.43 -10.29
C HIS A 7 -16.37 5.99 -10.39
N ASN A 8 -16.28 7.29 -10.68
CA ASN A 8 -15.03 8.01 -10.55
C ASN A 8 -14.74 8.12 -9.05
N VAL A 9 -14.12 7.08 -8.47
CA VAL A 9 -13.72 7.07 -7.06
C VAL A 9 -12.77 8.27 -6.87
N PRO A 10 -13.04 9.16 -5.89
CA PRO A 10 -12.13 10.27 -5.61
C PRO A 10 -10.70 9.76 -5.39
N PHE A 11 -9.70 10.51 -5.84
CA PHE A 11 -8.30 10.08 -5.70
C PHE A 11 -7.95 9.72 -4.24
N SER A 12 -8.43 10.51 -3.29
CA SER A 12 -8.32 10.30 -1.84
C SER A 12 -9.10 9.11 -1.27
N LYS A 13 -9.77 8.33 -2.12
CA LYS A 13 -10.49 7.11 -1.76
C LYS A 13 -9.98 5.88 -2.51
N VAL A 14 -8.99 6.04 -3.39
CA VAL A 14 -8.39 4.94 -4.17
C VAL A 14 -7.85 3.83 -3.25
N MET A 15 -7.29 4.20 -2.10
CA MET A 15 -6.67 3.30 -1.13
C MET A 15 -7.35 3.33 0.25
N ASP A 16 -8.64 3.67 0.36
CA ASP A 16 -9.29 3.89 1.67
C ASP A 16 -9.28 2.68 2.62
N LYS A 17 -9.17 1.46 2.08
CA LYS A 17 -9.05 0.18 2.84
C LYS A 17 -7.60 -0.27 3.05
N VAL A 18 -6.62 0.53 2.64
CA VAL A 18 -5.20 0.22 2.80
C VAL A 18 -4.70 0.82 4.11
N VAL A 19 -4.22 -0.04 5.00
CA VAL A 19 -3.45 0.34 6.20
C VAL A 19 -2.08 -0.26 6.02
N PHE A 20 -1.03 0.56 5.97
CA PHE A 20 0.28 0.10 5.54
C PHE A 20 1.43 0.50 6.46
N VAL A 21 2.48 -0.31 6.40
CA VAL A 21 3.76 -0.10 7.07
C VAL A 21 4.87 -0.13 6.01
N ILE A 22 5.96 0.60 6.26
CA ILE A 22 7.15 0.62 5.38
C ILE A 22 8.34 -0.05 6.09
N SER A 23 9.07 -0.91 5.38
CA SER A 23 10.30 -1.57 5.86
C SER A 23 11.41 -1.55 4.82
N GLY A 24 12.65 -1.28 5.26
CA GLY A 24 13.84 -1.33 4.40
C GLY A 24 13.95 -0.17 3.40
N ILE A 25 13.18 0.90 3.56
CA ILE A 25 13.22 2.11 2.73
C ILE A 25 13.64 3.30 3.60
N GLN A 26 14.62 4.07 3.12
CA GLN A 26 15.20 5.22 3.80
C GLN A 26 14.58 6.55 3.33
N ASN A 27 14.80 7.61 4.09
CA ASN A 27 14.46 8.97 3.65
C ASN A 27 15.43 9.42 2.52
N PRO A 28 14.98 10.25 1.56
CA PRO A 28 13.66 10.87 1.45
C PRO A 28 12.56 9.96 0.87
N GLU A 29 12.92 8.86 0.21
CA GLU A 29 11.98 7.97 -0.50
C GLU A 29 10.86 7.41 0.41
N ARG A 30 11.18 7.06 1.65
CA ARG A 30 10.19 6.61 2.65
C ARG A 30 9.09 7.65 2.87
N ARG A 31 9.47 8.93 2.94
CA ARG A 31 8.53 10.04 3.14
C ARG A 31 7.63 10.20 1.92
N GLU A 32 8.20 10.20 0.73
CA GLU A 32 7.47 10.35 -0.54
C GLU A 32 6.46 9.23 -0.74
N LEU A 33 6.85 7.98 -0.50
CA LEU A 33 5.93 6.83 -0.60
C LEU A 33 4.78 6.93 0.39
N ARG A 34 5.08 7.38 1.62
CA ARG A 34 4.05 7.61 2.63
C ARG A 34 3.07 8.69 2.17
N GLU A 35 3.57 9.83 1.70
CA GLU A 35 2.76 10.95 1.24
C GLU A 35 1.85 10.54 0.08
N LYS A 36 2.38 9.90 -0.96
CA LYS A 36 1.59 9.37 -2.09
C LYS A 36 0.47 8.43 -1.65
N ALA A 37 0.74 7.53 -0.72
CA ALA A 37 -0.27 6.60 -0.23
C ALA A 37 -1.35 7.31 0.60
N LEU A 38 -0.97 8.28 1.44
CA LEU A 38 -1.91 9.09 2.23
C LEU A 38 -2.80 9.96 1.33
N GLU A 39 -2.24 10.55 0.26
CA GLU A 39 -3.00 11.29 -0.75
C GLU A 39 -4.08 10.44 -1.42
N MET A 40 -3.83 9.13 -1.57
CA MET A 40 -4.79 8.16 -2.11
C MET A 40 -5.80 7.64 -1.07
N GLY A 41 -5.72 8.09 0.18
CA GLY A 41 -6.63 7.70 1.26
C GLY A 41 -6.17 6.52 2.11
N ALA A 42 -4.95 6.01 1.90
CA ALA A 42 -4.39 4.97 2.77
C ALA A 42 -4.13 5.52 4.18
N LYS A 43 -3.95 4.61 5.14
CA LYS A 43 -3.52 4.92 6.52
C LYS A 43 -2.12 4.36 6.76
N TYR A 44 -1.23 5.18 7.30
CA TYR A 44 0.13 4.76 7.63
C TYR A 44 0.25 4.38 9.12
N LYS A 45 1.02 3.34 9.40
CA LYS A 45 1.46 2.98 10.77
C LYS A 45 2.97 2.74 10.80
N ALA A 46 3.61 3.10 11.91
CA ALA A 46 5.05 2.89 12.10
C ALA A 46 5.39 1.40 12.24
N ASP A 47 4.53 0.67 12.96
CA ASP A 47 4.68 -0.75 13.27
C ASP A 47 3.45 -1.55 12.85
N TRP A 48 3.67 -2.86 12.68
CA TRP A 48 2.63 -3.77 12.25
C TRP A 48 1.77 -4.24 13.42
N ASP A 49 0.46 -4.08 13.29
CA ASP A 49 -0.52 -4.73 14.13
C ASP A 49 -1.64 -5.35 13.28
N ASP A 50 -2.68 -5.88 13.94
CA ASP A 50 -3.72 -6.65 13.26
C ASP A 50 -4.67 -5.79 12.42
N SER A 51 -4.56 -4.46 12.50
CA SER A 51 -5.29 -3.55 11.61
C SER A 51 -4.57 -3.32 10.27
N CYS A 52 -3.28 -3.69 10.16
CA CYS A 52 -2.49 -3.50 8.95
C CYS A 52 -2.89 -4.47 7.85
N THR A 53 -2.92 -3.98 6.61
CA THR A 53 -3.26 -4.78 5.43
C THR A 53 -2.08 -4.98 4.48
N HIS A 54 -1.16 -4.01 4.38
CA HIS A 54 -0.04 -4.06 3.43
C HIS A 54 1.32 -3.69 4.06
N LEU A 55 2.36 -4.44 3.73
CA LEU A 55 3.75 -4.10 3.98
C LEU A 55 4.38 -3.64 2.68
N ILE A 56 4.87 -2.40 2.64
CA ILE A 56 5.72 -1.91 1.56
C ILE A 56 7.16 -2.24 1.93
N CYS A 57 7.80 -3.14 1.17
CA CYS A 57 9.13 -3.64 1.52
C CYS A 57 10.09 -3.56 0.33
N ALA A 58 11.32 -3.13 0.61
CA ALA A 58 12.41 -3.13 -0.38
C ALA A 58 13.06 -4.51 -0.54
N PHE A 59 13.09 -5.33 0.53
CA PHE A 59 13.83 -6.59 0.57
C PHE A 59 12.97 -7.71 1.16
N VAL A 60 13.09 -8.90 0.58
CA VAL A 60 12.54 -10.12 1.19
C VAL A 60 13.32 -10.46 2.47
N ASN A 61 12.75 -11.30 3.33
CA ASN A 61 13.41 -11.86 4.52
C ASN A 61 13.88 -10.88 5.60
N THR A 62 13.38 -9.64 5.62
CA THR A 62 13.53 -8.78 6.82
C THR A 62 12.69 -9.36 7.98
N PRO A 63 13.02 -9.11 9.26
CA PRO A 63 12.18 -9.57 10.38
C PRO A 63 10.71 -9.14 10.25
N LYS A 64 10.48 -7.92 9.76
CA LYS A 64 9.13 -7.41 9.47
C LYS A 64 8.46 -8.12 8.29
N TYR A 65 9.20 -8.49 7.24
CA TYR A 65 8.68 -9.31 6.16
C TYR A 65 8.16 -10.67 6.68
N LEU A 66 8.97 -11.37 7.47
CA LEU A 66 8.62 -12.67 8.03
C LEU A 66 7.41 -12.58 8.97
N GLN A 67 7.36 -11.55 9.82
CA GLN A 67 6.20 -11.26 10.68
C GLN A 67 4.91 -11.11 9.87
N VAL A 68 4.97 -10.36 8.76
CA VAL A 68 3.79 -10.08 7.93
C VAL A 68 3.33 -11.30 7.15
N ILE A 69 4.26 -12.14 6.67
CA ILE A 69 3.93 -13.44 6.09
C ILE A 69 3.16 -14.32 7.09
N ALA A 70 3.65 -14.43 8.33
CA ALA A 70 3.00 -15.22 9.37
C ALA A 70 1.58 -14.72 9.68
N LYS A 71 1.37 -13.40 9.63
CA LYS A 71 0.05 -12.75 9.81
C LYS A 71 -0.80 -12.70 8.53
N LYS A 72 -0.38 -13.37 7.45
CA LYS A 72 -1.08 -13.40 6.14
C LYS A 72 -1.34 -12.01 5.54
N GLY A 73 -0.50 -11.03 5.89
CA GLY A 73 -0.56 -9.69 5.31
C GLY A 73 -0.09 -9.64 3.86
N ARG A 74 -0.43 -8.56 3.17
CA ARG A 74 -0.04 -8.37 1.77
C ARG A 74 1.32 -7.70 1.71
N ILE A 75 2.24 -8.23 0.91
CA ILE A 75 3.57 -7.63 0.76
C ILE A 75 3.71 -7.14 -0.66
N VAL A 76 4.08 -5.86 -0.81
CA VAL A 76 4.24 -5.18 -2.09
C VAL A 76 5.52 -4.36 -2.08
N THR A 77 5.99 -3.98 -3.27
CA THR A 77 7.16 -3.10 -3.43
C THR A 77 6.72 -1.64 -3.52
N LYS A 78 7.70 -0.73 -3.46
CA LYS A 78 7.48 0.70 -3.73
C LYS A 78 6.80 0.98 -5.07
N GLN A 79 7.04 0.14 -6.08
CA GLN A 79 6.48 0.30 -7.42
C GLN A 79 4.95 0.23 -7.40
N TRP A 80 4.37 -0.59 -6.52
CA TRP A 80 2.91 -0.70 -6.42
C TRP A 80 2.26 0.63 -6.00
N ILE A 81 2.84 1.34 -5.03
CA ILE A 81 2.35 2.67 -4.63
C ILE A 81 2.51 3.67 -5.77
N ASN A 82 3.68 3.70 -6.41
CA ASN A 82 3.95 4.61 -7.52
C ASN A 82 3.00 4.38 -8.71
N ASP A 83 2.76 3.13 -9.09
CA ASP A 83 1.87 2.78 -10.18
C ASP A 83 0.41 3.10 -9.86
N CYS A 84 -0.04 2.84 -8.62
CA CYS A 84 -1.39 3.20 -8.20
C CYS A 84 -1.60 4.71 -8.22
N HIS A 85 -0.60 5.48 -7.74
CA HIS A 85 -0.63 6.95 -7.72
C HIS A 85 -0.68 7.52 -9.13
N SER A 86 0.25 7.08 -9.99
CA SER A 86 0.34 7.52 -11.40
C SER A 86 -0.94 7.22 -12.19
N ARG A 87 -1.54 6.04 -11.98
CA ARG A 87 -2.76 5.61 -12.69
C ARG A 87 -4.05 6.04 -12.00
N LYS A 88 -3.97 6.69 -10.83
CA LYS A 88 -5.11 7.08 -9.99
C LYS A 88 -6.08 5.92 -9.75
N LYS A 89 -5.54 4.71 -9.54
CA LYS A 89 -6.31 3.46 -9.44
C LYS A 89 -5.63 2.46 -8.51
N LEU A 90 -6.43 1.75 -7.73
CA LEU A 90 -5.94 0.63 -6.93
C LEU A 90 -5.61 -0.55 -7.86
N LEU A 91 -4.34 -0.91 -7.93
CA LEU A 91 -3.89 -2.05 -8.71
C LEU A 91 -3.93 -3.34 -7.88
N PRO A 92 -4.14 -4.49 -8.51
CA PRO A 92 -3.95 -5.78 -7.85
C PRO A 92 -2.57 -5.87 -7.19
N TRP A 93 -2.52 -6.43 -5.98
CA TRP A 93 -1.28 -6.61 -5.21
C TRP A 93 -0.61 -7.97 -5.49
N ARG A 94 -1.34 -8.91 -6.10
CA ARG A 94 -0.85 -10.18 -6.66
C ARG A 94 -1.26 -10.27 -8.13
N LYS A 95 -0.41 -10.90 -8.94
CA LYS A 95 -0.76 -11.37 -10.29
C LYS A 95 -1.43 -12.72 -10.20
#